data_AF-A0A443DXN7-F1
#
_entry.id   AF-A0A443DXN7-F1
#
_cell.length_a   1.000
_cell.length_b   1.000
_cell.length_c   1.000
_cell.angle_alpha   90.00
_cell.angle_beta   90.00
_cell.angle_gamma   90.00
#
_symmetry.space_group_name_H-M   'P 1'
#
loop_
_entity.id
_entity.type
_entity.pdbx_description
1 polymer ?
#
loop_
_entity_poly.entity_id
_entity_poly.type
_entity_poly.pdbx_seq_one_letter_code
_entity_poly.pdbx_strand_id
1 'polypeptide(L)' 'MADDKSKRDFRDRNRVSADEDYEVDYFARENGVTIEQVRELIKANGNDREALIEAARVLRERK' A
#
# COMPACT_ATOMS: atom_id res chain seq x y z
N MET A 1 31.72 -9.58 11.57
CA MET A 1 30.27 -9.42 11.72
C MET A 1 29.77 -8.63 10.51
N ALA A 2 29.03 -9.27 9.61
CA ALA A 2 28.34 -8.62 8.50
C ALA A 2 26.87 -8.99 8.66
N ASP A 3 26.05 -8.05 9.11
CA ASP A 3 24.61 -8.21 9.15
C ASP A 3 24.11 -8.18 7.70
N ASP A 4 23.82 -9.36 7.16
CA ASP A 4 23.29 -9.54 5.82
C ASP A 4 21.82 -9.09 5.83
N LYS A 5 21.61 -7.78 5.61
CA LYS A 5 20.29 -7.13 5.54
C LYS A 5 19.40 -7.64 4.37
N SER A 6 19.87 -8.62 3.62
CA SER A 6 19.19 -9.24 2.48
C SER A 6 18.15 -10.28 2.91
N LYS A 7 18.13 -10.71 4.18
CA LYS A 7 17.10 -11.58 4.75
C LYS A 7 16.01 -10.78 5.47
N ARG A 8 15.48 -9.75 4.84
CA ARG A 8 14.22 -9.14 5.28
C ARG A 8 13.10 -9.92 4.63
N ASP A 9 12.50 -10.80 5.42
CA ASP A 9 11.33 -11.62 5.10
C ASP A 9 10.43 -10.92 4.05
N PHE A 10 10.50 -11.40 2.81
CA PHE A 10 9.85 -10.79 1.65
C PHE A 10 8.36 -11.10 1.56
N ARG A 11 7.78 -11.78 2.56
CA ARG A 11 6.40 -12.28 2.44
C ARG A 11 5.34 -11.26 2.85
N ASP A 12 5.67 -10.31 3.73
CA ASP A 12 4.72 -9.30 4.18
C ASP A 12 4.82 -7.93 3.47
N ARG A 13 5.89 -7.66 2.70
CA ARG A 13 6.01 -6.38 1.96
C ARG A 13 5.03 -6.22 0.78
N ASN A 14 4.31 -7.27 0.43
CA ASN A 14 3.32 -7.22 -0.64
C ASN A 14 1.94 -6.78 -0.14
N ARG A 15 1.79 -6.41 1.14
CA ARG A 15 0.52 -5.96 1.69
C ARG A 15 0.63 -4.57 2.30
N VAL A 16 -0.49 -3.86 2.35
CA VAL A 16 -0.62 -2.55 2.99
C VAL A 16 -1.66 -2.69 4.09
N SER A 17 -1.23 -2.66 5.35
CA SER A 17 -2.15 -2.74 6.48
C SER A 17 -2.99 -1.47 6.56
N ALA A 18 -4.32 -1.61 6.54
CA ALA A 18 -5.23 -0.48 6.77
C ALA A 18 -5.21 0.01 8.22
N ASP A 19 -4.72 -0.81 9.15
CA ASP A 19 -4.65 -0.51 10.58
C ASP A 19 -3.38 0.29 10.94
N GLU A 20 -2.35 0.20 10.10
CA GLU A 20 -1.11 0.96 10.27
C GLU A 20 -1.18 2.29 9.53
N ASP A 21 -1.52 3.36 10.25
CA ASP A 21 -1.63 4.72 9.68
C ASP A 21 -0.39 5.16 8.90
N TYR A 22 0.80 4.69 9.31
CA TYR A 22 2.05 4.96 8.60
C TYR A 22 2.09 4.33 7.20
N GLU A 23 1.62 3.09 7.05
CA GLU A 23 1.58 2.41 5.75
C GLU A 23 0.55 3.05 4.82
N VAL A 24 -0.61 3.43 5.37
CA VAL A 24 -1.68 4.09 4.62
C VAL A 24 -1.24 5.48 4.16
N ASP A 25 -0.61 6.28 5.02
CA ASP A 25 -0.06 7.60 4.65
C ASP A 25 1.06 7.46 3.61
N TYR A 26 1.98 6.51 3.80
CA TYR A 26 3.05 6.27 2.83
C TYR A 26 2.50 5.86 1.46
N PHE A 27 1.56 4.93 1.42
CA PHE A 27 0.92 4.47 0.19
C PHE A 27 0.14 5.60 -0.50
N ALA A 28 -0.59 6.40 0.29
CA ALA A 28 -1.34 7.55 -0.21
C ALA A 28 -0.42 8.57 -0.91
N ARG A 29 0.71 8.89 -0.28
CA ARG A 29 1.72 9.81 -0.84
C ARG A 29 2.38 9.24 -2.09
N GLU A 30 2.76 7.97 -2.08
CA GLU A 30 3.40 7.31 -3.21
C GLU A 30 2.46 7.27 -4.45
N ASN A 31 1.18 6.98 -4.22
CA ASN A 31 0.21 6.80 -5.29
C ASN A 31 -0.53 8.09 -5.65
N GLY A 32 -0.40 9.16 -4.86
CA GLY A 32 -1.06 10.45 -5.11
C GLY A 32 -2.57 10.42 -4.83
N VAL A 33 -3.00 9.63 -3.85
CA VAL A 33 -4.39 9.50 -3.40
C VAL A 33 -4.51 9.96 -1.94
N THR A 34 -5.72 10.09 -1.41
CA THR A 34 -5.91 10.45 0.01
C THR A 34 -5.91 9.20 0.90
N ILE A 35 -5.57 9.36 2.18
CA ILE A 35 -5.60 8.29 3.19
C ILE A 35 -6.98 7.60 3.22
N GLU A 36 -8.06 8.39 3.12
CA GLU A 36 -9.43 7.88 3.06
C GLU A 36 -9.65 7.00 1.83
N GLN A 37 -9.16 7.42 0.65
CA GLN A 37 -9.23 6.62 -0.57
C GLN A 37 -8.46 5.31 -0.42
N VAL A 38 -7.28 5.32 0.21
CA VAL A 38 -6.51 4.08 0.45
C VAL A 38 -7.28 3.12 1.36
N ARG A 39 -7.89 3.60 2.45
CA ARG A 39 -8.69 2.76 3.34
C ARG A 39 -9.90 2.15 2.63
N GLU A 40 -10.57 2.92 1.78
CA GLU A 40 -11.68 2.41 0.97
C GLU A 40 -11.21 1.40 -0.09
N LEU A 41 -10.05 1.64 -0.72
CA LEU A 41 -9.43 0.69 -1.64
C LEU A 41 -9.08 -0.62 -0.95
N ILE A 42 -8.54 -0.57 0.28
CA ILE A 42 -8.22 -1.76 1.08
C ILE A 42 -9.48 -2.54 1.46
N LYS A 43 -10.56 -1.86 1.84
CA LYS A 43 -11.85 -2.52 2.11
C LYS A 43 -12.45 -3.17 0.86
N ALA A 44 -12.32 -2.54 -0.30
CA ALA A 44 -12.92 -3.02 -1.54
C ALA A 44 -12.13 -4.12 -2.25
N ASN A 45 -10.79 -4.01 -2.28
CA ASN A 45 -9.90 -4.88 -3.07
C ASN A 45 -9.03 -5.79 -2.20
N GLY A 46 -9.05 -5.62 -0.87
CA GLY A 46 -8.12 -6.25 0.05
C GLY A 46 -6.84 -5.44 0.22
N ASN A 47 -5.95 -5.94 1.06
CA ASN A 47 -4.70 -5.27 1.42
C ASN A 47 -3.53 -5.61 0.49
N ASP A 48 -3.78 -6.16 -0.70
CA ASP A 48 -2.72 -6.57 -1.62
C ASP A 48 -2.14 -5.35 -2.35
N ARG A 49 -0.83 -5.12 -2.23
CA ARG A 49 -0.17 -3.88 -2.66
C ARG A 49 -0.30 -3.66 -4.17
N GLU A 50 -0.14 -4.71 -4.98
CA GLU A 50 -0.31 -4.62 -6.44
C GLU A 50 -1.74 -4.24 -6.82
N ALA A 51 -2.73 -4.89 -6.20
CA ALA A 51 -4.14 -4.57 -6.44
C ALA A 51 -4.48 -3.13 -6.04
N LEU A 52 -3.92 -2.65 -4.93
CA LEU A 52 -4.11 -1.27 -4.47
C LEU A 52 -3.46 -0.25 -5.41
N ILE A 53 -2.28 -0.55 -5.98
CA ILE A 53 -1.61 0.36 -6.93
C ILE A 53 -2.47 0.51 -8.19
N GLU A 54 -2.95 -0.59 -8.74
CA GLU A 54 -3.81 -0.56 -9.92
C GLU A 54 -5.13 0.16 -9.61
N ALA A 55 -5.74 -0.11 -8.47
CA ALA A 55 -6.97 0.55 -8.08
C ALA A 55 -6.76 2.05 -7.81
N ALA A 56 -5.65 2.45 -7.19
CA ALA A 56 -5.29 3.85 -6.97
C ALA A 56 -5.00 4.58 -8.30
N ARG A 57 -4.37 3.91 -9.26
CA ARG A 57 -4.15 4.43 -10.61
C ARG A 57 -5.48 4.71 -11.33
N VAL A 58 -6.37 3.72 -11.35
CA VAL A 58 -7.71 3.88 -11.96
C VAL A 58 -8.49 5.00 -11.27
N LEU A 59 -8.41 5.09 -9.95
CA LEU A 59 -9.07 6.13 -9.16
C LEU A 59 -8.56 7.54 -9.50
N ARG A 60 -7.27 7.67 -9.80
CA ARG A 60 -6.66 8.93 -10.27
C ARG A 60 -7.05 9.28 -11.70
N GLU A 61 -7.14 8.31 -12.60
CA GLU A 61 -7.56 8.55 -13.99
C GLU A 61 -9.05 8.90 -14.13
N ARG A 62 -9.86 8.53 -13.13
CA ARG A 62 -11.29 8.90 -13.05
C ARG A 62 -11.56 10.28 -12.46
N LYS A 63 -10.54 10.95 -11.94
CA LYS A 63 -10.66 12.25 -11.25
C LYS A 63 -10.41 13.40 -12.21
#